data_AF-A0A7K8X320-F1
#
_entry.id   AF-A0A7K8X320-F1
#
_cell.length_a   1.000
_cell.length_b   1.000
_cell.length_c   1.000
_cell.angle_alpha   90.00
_cell.angle_beta   90.00
_cell.angle_gamma   90.00
#
_symmetry.space_group_name_H-M   'P 1'
#
loop_
_entity.id
_entity.type
_entity.pdbx_description
1 polymer ?
#
loop_
_entity_poly.entity_id
_entity_poly.type
_entity_poly.pdbx_seq_one_letter_code
_entity_poly.pdbx_strand_id
1 'polypeptide(L)'
;KPSVLLCFLQLFNAVNCLAKGNARLLVLGRKHMLINSSSWRKELMKEMQDKADFFFAENISEDDTFLLYATLRSGKHCKFVTRDFLRDHKACLSDSVTRHLFRKWQRGHQIAFCSSVEGKHINFLPALSYDCVVQTTGDTWHIPYKNVFEEKYSYEVPRKWLCIQQKLRRM
;
A
#
# COMPACT_ATOMS: atom_id res chain seq x y z
N LYS A 1 -9.76 15.07 -10.34
CA LYS A 1 -9.63 14.73 -8.90
C LYS A 1 -10.97 14.19 -8.41
N PRO A 2 -11.01 13.06 -7.67
CA PRO A 2 -12.27 12.54 -7.14
C PRO A 2 -12.91 13.55 -6.17
N SER A 3 -14.25 13.53 -6.05
CA SER A 3 -14.97 14.34 -5.07
C SER A 3 -14.71 13.82 -3.65
N VAL A 4 -14.84 14.70 -2.64
CA VAL A 4 -14.66 14.32 -1.22
C VAL A 4 -15.63 13.20 -0.83
N LEU A 5 -16.88 13.28 -1.27
CA LEU A 5 -17.88 12.22 -1.07
C LEU A 5 -17.43 10.88 -1.68
N LEU A 6 -16.84 10.88 -2.88
CA LEU A 6 -16.35 9.64 -3.50
C LEU A 6 -15.19 9.04 -2.70
N CYS A 7 -14.25 9.86 -2.22
CA CYS A 7 -13.17 9.39 -1.34
C CYS A 7 -13.71 8.81 -0.03
N PHE A 8 -14.74 9.44 0.55
CA PHE A 8 -15.39 8.95 1.76
C PHE A 8 -16.09 7.59 1.55
N LEU A 9 -16.83 7.45 0.45
CA LEU A 9 -17.47 6.17 0.10
C LEU A 9 -16.43 5.07 -0.19
N GLN A 10 -15.30 5.42 -0.80
CA GLN A 10 -14.18 4.49 -0.97
C GLN A 10 -13.59 4.05 0.38
N LEU A 11 -13.40 4.97 1.33
CA LEU A 11 -12.95 4.62 2.67
C LEU A 11 -13.96 3.66 3.35
N PHE A 12 -15.25 3.99 3.29
CA PHE A 12 -16.33 3.17 3.84
C PHE A 12 -16.32 1.74 3.28
N ASN A 13 -16.23 1.60 1.97
CA ASN A 13 -16.19 0.29 1.33
C ASN A 13 -14.90 -0.47 1.66
N ALA A 14 -13.78 0.24 1.83
CA ALA A 14 -12.51 -0.39 2.17
C ALA A 14 -12.54 -0.98 3.58
N VAL A 15 -13.01 -0.20 4.57
CA VAL A 15 -13.18 -0.67 5.96
C VAL A 15 -14.12 -1.87 6.00
N ASN A 16 -15.27 -1.79 5.32
CA ASN A 16 -16.25 -2.88 5.28
C ASN A 16 -15.73 -4.16 4.62
N CYS A 17 -14.89 -4.04 3.59
CA CYS A 17 -14.29 -5.21 2.95
C CYS A 17 -13.20 -5.83 3.84
N LEU A 18 -12.32 -5.02 4.41
CA LEU A 18 -11.19 -5.48 5.21
C LEU A 18 -11.62 -6.05 6.58
N ALA A 19 -12.70 -5.51 7.16
CA ALA A 19 -13.23 -5.98 8.45
C ALA A 19 -13.74 -7.42 8.39
N LYS A 20 -14.18 -7.91 7.22
CA LYS A 20 -14.61 -9.30 7.02
C LYS A 20 -13.49 -10.32 7.25
N GLY A 21 -12.24 -9.90 7.14
CA GLY A 21 -11.06 -10.76 7.30
C GLY A 21 -10.61 -10.94 8.76
N ASN A 22 -11.38 -10.48 9.76
CA ASN A 22 -10.98 -10.44 11.17
C ASN A 22 -9.63 -9.74 11.42
N ALA A 23 -9.22 -8.85 10.52
CA ALA A 23 -8.02 -8.04 10.69
C ALA A 23 -8.29 -6.90 11.68
N ARG A 24 -7.31 -6.56 12.51
CA ARG A 24 -7.34 -5.31 13.28
C ARG A 24 -7.08 -4.14 12.35
N LEU A 25 -7.99 -3.18 12.29
CA LEU A 25 -7.94 -2.04 11.39
C LEU A 25 -7.69 -0.75 12.16
N LEU A 26 -6.79 0.08 11.64
CA LEU A 26 -6.58 1.46 12.08
C LEU A 26 -6.78 2.38 10.86
N VAL A 27 -7.73 3.30 10.97
CA VAL A 27 -7.97 4.34 9.97
C VAL A 27 -7.34 5.63 10.46
N LEU A 28 -6.39 6.14 9.68
CA LEU A 28 -5.80 7.46 9.88
C LEU A 28 -6.60 8.47 9.05
N GLY A 29 -7.29 9.37 9.74
CA GLY A 29 -8.06 10.44 9.14
C GLY A 29 -7.58 11.80 9.63
N ARG A 30 -8.29 12.86 9.23
CA ARG A 30 -8.07 14.22 9.73
C ARG A 30 -9.30 14.75 10.44
N LYS A 31 -9.11 15.68 11.37
CA LYS A 31 -10.21 16.25 12.17
C LYS A 31 -11.33 16.87 11.33
N HIS A 32 -11.06 17.40 10.13
CA HIS A 32 -12.13 17.91 9.26
C HIS A 32 -13.14 16.82 8.83
N MET A 33 -12.78 15.54 8.87
CA MET A 33 -13.68 14.42 8.58
C MET A 33 -14.77 14.24 9.66
N LEU A 34 -14.57 14.80 10.86
CA LEU A 34 -15.55 14.78 11.95
C LEU A 34 -16.65 15.84 11.79
N ILE A 35 -16.42 16.84 10.94
CA ILE A 35 -17.36 17.93 10.70
C ILE A 35 -18.48 17.39 9.81
N ASN A 36 -19.69 17.30 10.36
CA ASN A 36 -20.86 16.84 9.63
C ASN A 36 -21.07 17.72 8.39
N SER A 37 -21.04 17.12 7.22
CA SER A 37 -21.23 17.82 5.95
C SER A 37 -21.90 16.88 4.96
N SER A 38 -22.32 17.40 3.80
CA SER A 38 -22.84 16.56 2.71
C SER A 38 -21.86 15.47 2.26
N SER A 39 -20.55 15.66 2.50
CA SER A 39 -19.49 14.72 2.14
C SER A 39 -19.11 13.75 3.25
N TRP A 40 -19.31 14.11 4.53
CA TRP A 40 -18.95 13.30 5.69
C TRP A 40 -20.21 12.92 6.47
N ARG A 41 -20.75 11.73 6.19
CA ARG A 41 -21.99 11.25 6.81
C ARG A 41 -21.70 10.62 8.17
N LYS A 42 -22.24 11.21 9.24
CA LYS A 42 -22.07 10.72 10.63
C LYS A 42 -22.46 9.26 10.83
N GLU A 43 -23.55 8.82 10.21
CA GLU A 43 -24.04 7.44 10.32
C GLU A 43 -23.01 6.43 9.80
N LEU A 44 -22.46 6.67 8.61
CA LEU A 44 -21.43 5.82 8.00
C LEU A 44 -20.10 5.90 8.78
N MET A 45 -19.76 7.08 9.32
CA MET A 45 -18.58 7.23 10.19
C MET A 45 -18.70 6.37 11.45
N LYS A 46 -19.88 6.38 12.10
CA LYS A 46 -20.14 5.56 13.29
C LYS A 46 -20.03 4.08 12.97
N GLU A 47 -20.63 3.64 11.86
CA GLU A 47 -20.55 2.25 11.41
C GLU A 47 -19.10 1.79 11.17
N MET A 48 -18.26 2.65 10.60
CA MET A 48 -16.83 2.32 10.43
C MET A 48 -16.09 2.26 11.76
N GLN A 49 -16.39 3.16 12.71
CA GLN A 49 -15.76 3.19 14.03
C GLN A 49 -16.10 1.93 14.86
N ASP A 50 -17.25 1.31 14.61
CA ASP A 50 -17.60 0.01 15.21
C ASP A 50 -16.74 -1.15 14.67
N LYS A 51 -16.06 -0.95 13.53
CA LYS A 51 -15.30 -1.98 12.79
C LYS A 51 -13.78 -1.74 12.78
N ALA A 52 -13.33 -0.52 13.11
CA ALA A 52 -11.94 -0.12 13.02
C ALA A 52 -11.62 0.95 14.07
N ASP A 53 -10.38 0.94 14.57
CA ASP A 53 -9.82 2.02 15.36
C ASP A 53 -9.64 3.26 14.46
N PHE A 54 -9.96 4.46 14.94
CA PHE A 54 -9.73 5.71 14.21
C PHE A 54 -8.78 6.62 14.96
N PHE A 55 -7.84 7.21 14.23
CA PHE A 55 -7.01 8.31 14.71
C PHE A 55 -7.17 9.50 13.77
N PHE A 56 -7.60 10.64 14.31
CA PHE A 56 -7.80 11.86 13.54
C PHE A 56 -6.67 12.86 13.83
N ALA A 57 -5.74 12.98 12.89
CA ALA A 57 -4.66 13.94 12.96
C ALA A 57 -5.16 15.38 12.70
N GLU A 58 -4.33 16.36 13.05
CA GLU A 58 -4.62 17.77 12.75
C GLU A 58 -4.67 18.01 11.24
N ASN A 59 -5.47 18.98 10.80
CA ASN A 59 -5.63 19.23 9.35
C ASN A 59 -4.32 19.69 8.66
N ILE A 60 -3.37 20.19 9.45
CA ILE A 60 -2.06 20.69 9.01
C ILE A 60 -0.97 19.60 8.98
N SER A 61 -1.25 18.39 9.47
CA SER A 61 -0.22 17.36 9.57
C SER A 61 0.04 16.62 8.26
N GLU A 62 1.25 16.08 8.12
CA GLU A 62 1.60 15.13 7.06
C GLU A 62 1.09 13.73 7.41
N ASP A 63 0.03 13.29 6.73
CA ASP A 63 -0.64 12.01 7.01
C ASP A 63 0.28 10.80 6.83
N ASP A 64 1.17 10.86 5.85
CA ASP A 64 2.08 9.77 5.48
C ASP A 64 3.04 9.42 6.62
N THR A 65 3.45 10.38 7.45
CA THR A 65 4.33 10.13 8.61
C THR A 65 3.63 9.26 9.66
N PHE A 66 2.35 9.53 9.95
CA PHE A 66 1.57 8.70 10.87
C PHE A 66 1.35 7.29 10.30
N LEU A 67 1.10 7.18 8.99
CA LEU A 67 0.93 5.89 8.31
C LEU A 67 2.20 5.04 8.40
N LEU A 68 3.34 5.62 8.06
CA LEU A 68 4.64 4.96 8.15
C LEU A 68 4.94 4.50 9.58
N TYR A 69 4.77 5.39 10.55
CA TYR A 69 5.03 5.09 11.96
C TYR A 69 4.12 3.96 12.47
N ALA A 70 2.80 4.08 12.27
CA ALA A 70 1.83 3.11 12.75
C ALA A 70 2.10 1.72 12.16
N THR A 71 2.40 1.65 10.86
CA THR A 71 2.66 0.37 10.18
C THR A 71 3.94 -0.27 10.68
N LEU A 72 5.05 0.48 10.72
CA LEU A 72 6.35 -0.03 11.18
C LEU A 72 6.31 -0.46 12.64
N ARG A 73 5.65 0.34 13.51
CA ARG A 73 5.53 0.04 14.93
C ARG A 73 4.64 -1.17 15.22
N SER A 74 3.62 -1.40 14.38
CA SER A 74 2.73 -2.57 14.49
C SER A 74 3.41 -3.89 14.09
N GLY A 75 4.61 -3.82 13.48
CA GLY A 75 5.46 -4.97 13.21
C GLY A 75 5.28 -5.58 11.81
N LYS A 76 6.07 -6.63 11.54
CA LYS A 76 6.29 -7.21 10.19
C LYS A 76 5.05 -7.78 9.49
N HIS A 77 3.94 -7.97 10.21
CA HIS A 77 2.70 -8.51 9.64
C HIS A 77 1.68 -7.43 9.31
N CYS A 78 1.92 -6.19 9.74
CA CYS A 78 1.05 -5.08 9.47
C CYS A 78 1.16 -4.66 8.00
N LYS A 79 0.02 -4.48 7.33
CA LYS A 79 -0.05 -3.97 5.97
C LYS A 79 -0.71 -2.60 5.99
N PHE A 80 -0.40 -1.78 5.01
CA PHE A 80 -0.99 -0.45 4.86
C PHE A 80 -1.66 -0.30 3.51
N VAL A 81 -2.74 0.48 3.48
CA VAL A 81 -3.53 0.71 2.28
C VAL A 81 -3.36 2.17 1.88
N THR A 82 -2.75 2.43 0.73
CA THR A 82 -2.63 3.78 0.17
C THR A 82 -2.42 3.73 -1.34
N ARG A 83 -2.88 4.78 -2.03
CA ARG A 83 -2.55 5.02 -3.45
C ARG A 83 -1.28 5.85 -3.61
N ASP A 84 -0.75 6.43 -2.53
CA ASP A 84 0.49 7.19 -2.61
C ASP A 84 1.68 6.25 -2.82
N PHE A 85 2.65 6.73 -3.58
CA PHE A 85 3.92 6.06 -3.80
C PHE A 85 4.96 6.38 -2.71
N LEU A 86 4.64 7.30 -1.78
CA LEU A 86 5.50 7.75 -0.66
C LEU A 86 6.85 8.27 -1.16
N ARG A 87 6.83 9.00 -2.29
CA ARG A 87 8.04 9.42 -3.03
C ARG A 87 8.92 10.35 -2.22
N ASP A 88 8.30 11.30 -1.51
CA ASP A 88 9.02 12.36 -0.80
C ASP A 88 9.75 11.78 0.41
N HIS A 89 9.10 10.89 1.17
CA HIS A 89 9.74 10.17 2.28
C HIS A 89 10.91 9.30 1.82
N LYS A 90 10.81 8.67 0.64
CA LYS A 90 11.91 7.90 0.05
C LYS A 90 13.08 8.79 -0.38
N ALA A 91 12.81 10.02 -0.83
CA ALA A 91 13.85 10.97 -1.23
C ALA A 91 14.64 11.50 -0.01
N CYS A 92 14.02 11.55 1.17
CA CYS A 92 14.67 11.93 2.42
C CYS A 92 15.66 10.88 2.97
N LEU A 93 15.63 9.64 2.47
CA LEU A 93 16.55 8.58 2.87
C LEU A 93 17.91 8.76 2.15
N SER A 94 18.95 9.08 2.92
CA SER A 94 20.27 9.45 2.39
C SER A 94 21.05 8.27 1.80
N ASP A 95 21.01 7.10 2.44
CA ASP A 95 21.82 5.95 2.03
C ASP A 95 21.10 5.02 1.04
N SER A 96 21.86 4.32 0.19
CA SER A 96 21.30 3.42 -0.83
C SER A 96 20.70 2.14 -0.25
N VAL A 97 21.20 1.66 0.90
CA VAL A 97 20.79 0.42 1.53
C VAL A 97 19.41 0.59 2.17
N THR A 98 19.19 1.64 2.95
CA THR A 98 17.90 1.97 3.56
C THR A 98 16.86 2.29 2.49
N ARG A 99 17.23 2.99 1.41
CA ARG A 99 16.33 3.17 0.26
C ARG A 99 15.93 1.85 -0.39
N HIS A 100 16.83 0.88 -0.45
CA HIS A 100 16.52 -0.47 -0.95
C HIS A 100 15.60 -1.22 0.02
N LEU A 101 15.91 -1.22 1.31
CA LEU A 101 15.09 -1.83 2.36
C LEU A 101 13.69 -1.23 2.41
N PHE A 102 13.55 0.10 2.28
CA PHE A 102 12.27 0.78 2.22
C PHE A 102 11.45 0.32 1.01
N ARG A 103 12.05 0.19 -0.18
CA ARG A 103 11.35 -0.32 -1.37
C ARG A 103 10.88 -1.77 -1.17
N LYS A 104 11.74 -2.61 -0.59
CA LYS A 104 11.41 -4.00 -0.26
C LYS A 104 10.24 -4.06 0.72
N TRP A 105 10.31 -3.29 1.81
CA TRP A 105 9.24 -3.16 2.79
C TRP A 105 7.94 -2.68 2.13
N GLN A 106 7.98 -1.58 1.39
CA GLN A 106 6.82 -1.02 0.69
C GLN A 106 6.14 -2.08 -0.20
N ARG A 107 6.89 -2.79 -1.05
CA ARG A 107 6.33 -3.84 -1.93
C ARG A 107 5.67 -5.01 -1.19
N GLY A 108 6.21 -5.37 -0.02
CA GLY A 108 5.70 -6.46 0.81
C GLY A 108 4.57 -6.08 1.75
N HIS A 109 4.34 -4.78 2.00
CA HIS A 109 3.38 -4.30 3.01
C HIS A 109 2.31 -3.35 2.45
N GLN A 110 2.55 -2.71 1.30
CA GLN A 110 1.57 -1.83 0.65
C GLN A 110 0.52 -2.65 -0.10
N ILE A 111 -0.74 -2.48 0.28
CA ILE A 111 -1.89 -2.95 -0.46
C ILE A 111 -2.37 -1.79 -1.33
N ALA A 112 -2.17 -1.91 -2.64
CA ALA A 112 -2.75 -0.97 -3.59
C ALA A 112 -4.23 -1.32 -3.81
N PHE A 113 -5.02 -0.37 -4.30
CA PHE A 113 -6.42 -0.64 -4.62
C PHE A 113 -6.93 0.20 -5.79
N CYS A 114 -7.79 -0.42 -6.58
CA CYS A 114 -8.55 0.22 -7.65
C CYS A 114 -10.03 0.21 -7.28
N SER A 115 -10.71 1.31 -7.57
CA SER A 115 -12.15 1.45 -7.35
C SER A 115 -12.87 1.47 -8.69
N SER A 116 -14.07 0.90 -8.77
CA SER A 116 -14.98 1.17 -9.88
C SER A 116 -15.36 2.66 -9.94
N VAL A 117 -15.82 3.12 -11.11
CA VAL A 117 -16.20 4.52 -11.38
C VAL A 117 -17.26 5.02 -10.39
N GLU A 118 -18.12 4.13 -9.88
CA GLU A 118 -19.18 4.44 -8.92
C GLU A 118 -18.76 4.29 -7.44
N GLY A 119 -17.50 3.92 -7.15
CA GLY A 119 -17.04 3.76 -5.76
C GLY A 119 -17.50 2.49 -5.05
N LYS A 120 -18.44 1.72 -5.63
CA LYS A 120 -19.12 0.58 -4.98
C LYS A 120 -18.24 -0.65 -4.76
N HIS A 121 -17.26 -0.88 -5.64
CA HIS A 121 -16.38 -2.05 -5.56
C HIS A 121 -14.92 -1.62 -5.46
N ILE A 122 -14.23 -2.17 -4.47
CA ILE A 122 -12.80 -1.98 -4.27
C ILE A 122 -12.10 -3.30 -4.53
N ASN A 123 -11.20 -3.27 -5.51
CA ASN A 123 -10.32 -4.37 -5.83
C ASN A 123 -8.98 -4.09 -5.17
N PHE A 124 -8.68 -4.82 -4.10
CA PHE A 124 -7.38 -4.79 -3.45
C PHE A 124 -6.37 -5.61 -4.26
N LEU A 125 -5.23 -5.00 -4.52
CA LEU A 125 -4.06 -5.65 -5.08
C LEU A 125 -3.18 -6.05 -3.88
N PRO A 126 -3.05 -7.35 -3.59
CA PRO A 126 -2.30 -7.79 -2.42
C PRO A 126 -0.82 -7.40 -2.55
N ALA A 127 -0.21 -7.09 -1.42
CA ALA A 127 1.23 -6.92 -1.35
C ALA A 127 1.94 -8.21 -1.76
N LEU A 128 3.10 -8.08 -2.40
CA LEU A 128 3.80 -9.22 -2.98
C LEU A 128 4.42 -10.09 -1.88
N SER A 129 4.29 -11.40 -2.03
CA SER A 129 4.93 -12.38 -1.14
C SER A 129 6.41 -12.58 -1.41
N TYR A 130 6.92 -12.05 -2.53
CA TYR A 130 8.30 -12.14 -2.97
C TYR A 130 8.84 -10.75 -3.36
N ASP A 131 10.15 -10.58 -3.26
CA ASP A 131 10.81 -9.35 -3.67
C ASP A 131 11.16 -9.38 -5.17
N CYS A 132 10.78 -8.33 -5.88
CA CYS A 132 11.03 -8.19 -7.32
C CYS A 132 12.37 -7.49 -7.54
N VAL A 133 13.43 -8.22 -7.23
CA VAL A 133 14.84 -7.87 -7.43
C VAL A 133 15.52 -9.06 -8.11
N VAL A 134 16.77 -8.88 -8.54
CA VAL A 134 17.58 -10.02 -8.98
C VAL A 134 17.80 -10.94 -7.78
N GLN A 135 17.47 -12.22 -7.94
CA GLN A 135 17.62 -13.24 -6.90
C GLN A 135 18.52 -14.36 -7.42
N THR A 136 19.37 -14.92 -6.55
CA THR A 136 20.23 -16.06 -6.90
C THR A 136 20.37 -17.02 -5.73
N THR A 137 20.47 -18.32 -6.05
CA THR A 137 20.86 -19.39 -5.13
C THR A 137 22.31 -19.85 -5.34
N GLY A 138 23.06 -19.13 -6.19
CA GLY A 138 24.39 -19.50 -6.68
C GLY A 138 24.32 -20.25 -8.02
N ASP A 139 23.54 -21.33 -8.08
CA ASP A 139 23.33 -22.15 -9.28
C ASP A 139 22.14 -21.71 -10.13
N THR A 140 21.23 -20.91 -9.57
CA THR A 140 20.10 -20.31 -10.29
C THR A 140 20.11 -18.79 -10.18
N TRP A 141 19.62 -18.12 -11.22
CA TRP A 141 19.42 -16.67 -11.27
C TRP A 141 18.01 -16.36 -11.76
N HIS A 142 17.30 -15.50 -11.03
CA HIS A 142 15.97 -15.01 -11.36
C HIS A 142 16.07 -13.50 -11.55
N ILE A 143 15.88 -13.05 -12.79
CA ILE A 143 16.03 -11.64 -13.17
C ILE A 143 14.66 -11.11 -13.63
N PRO A 144 14.03 -10.21 -12.86
CA PRO A 144 12.76 -9.62 -13.28
C PRO A 144 12.97 -8.61 -14.40
N TYR A 145 12.11 -8.62 -15.42
CA TYR A 145 12.20 -7.71 -16.57
C TYR A 145 10.83 -7.23 -17.08
N LYS A 146 10.83 -6.17 -17.89
CA LYS A 146 9.66 -5.62 -18.59
C LYS A 146 9.86 -5.74 -20.10
N ASN A 147 8.79 -5.96 -20.87
CA ASN A 147 8.90 -6.06 -22.34
C ASN A 147 8.97 -4.70 -23.04
N VAL A 148 8.50 -3.67 -22.35
CA VAL A 148 8.43 -2.32 -22.87
C VAL A 148 9.47 -1.51 -22.13
N PHE A 149 10.23 -0.69 -22.87
CA PHE A 149 10.97 0.43 -22.30
C PHE A 149 9.94 1.46 -21.80
N GLU A 150 9.30 1.16 -20.67
CA GLU A 150 8.48 2.13 -19.97
C GLU A 150 9.39 3.21 -19.37
N GLU A 151 8.87 4.43 -19.31
CA GLU A 151 9.51 5.54 -18.61
C GLU A 151 9.95 5.09 -17.22
N LYS A 152 11.15 5.55 -16.81
CA LYS A 152 11.91 5.18 -15.59
C LYS A 152 11.14 5.23 -14.25
N TYR A 153 9.86 5.59 -14.25
CA TYR A 153 9.03 5.89 -13.10
C TYR A 153 7.77 5.03 -12.97
N SER A 154 7.51 4.04 -13.84
CA SER A 154 6.41 3.11 -13.61
C SER A 154 6.80 2.12 -12.49
N TYR A 155 6.23 2.32 -11.29
CA TYR A 155 6.34 1.40 -10.15
C TYR A 155 5.59 0.09 -10.35
N GLU A 156 5.04 -0.13 -11.56
CA GLU A 156 4.53 -1.43 -11.95
C GLU A 156 5.60 -2.47 -11.74
N VAL A 157 5.28 -3.43 -10.89
CA VAL A 157 6.20 -4.49 -10.55
C VAL A 157 6.32 -5.41 -11.77
N PRO A 158 7.56 -5.68 -12.26
CA PRO A 158 7.76 -6.58 -13.37
C PRO A 158 7.16 -7.96 -13.06
N ARG A 159 6.29 -8.42 -13.97
CA ARG A 159 5.63 -9.74 -13.85
C ARG A 159 6.35 -10.84 -14.60
N LYS A 160 7.32 -10.49 -15.47
CA LYS A 160 8.11 -11.45 -16.22
C LYS A 160 9.48 -11.63 -15.57
N TRP A 161 9.94 -12.87 -15.62
CA TRP A 161 11.18 -13.30 -14.99
C TRP A 161 11.98 -14.15 -15.96
N LEU A 162 13.27 -13.83 -16.10
CA LEU A 162 14.24 -14.69 -16.74
C LEU A 162 14.81 -15.62 -15.67
N CYS A 163 14.65 -16.94 -15.88
CA CYS A 163 15.25 -17.96 -15.03
C CYS A 163 16.44 -18.59 -15.76
N ILE A 164 17.61 -18.54 -15.12
CA ILE A 164 18.85 -19.16 -15.61
C ILE A 164 19.26 -20.19 -14.58
N GLN A 165 19.49 -21.43 -15.02
CA GLN A 165 19.95 -22.51 -14.16
C GLN A 165 21.20 -23.15 -14.74
N GLN A 166 22.26 -23.21 -13.94
CA GLN A 166 23.46 -23.95 -14.29
C GLN A 166 23.17 -25.45 -14.21
N LYS A 167 23.22 -26.14 -15.35
CA LYS A 167 23.17 -27.61 -15.33
C LYS A 167 24.51 -28.14 -14.84
N LEU A 168 24.51 -28.78 -13.66
CA LEU A 168 25.61 -29.64 -13.24
C LEU A 168 25.75 -30.78 -14.26
N ARG A 169 26.87 -30.80 -14.99
CA ARG A 169 27.27 -32.02 -15.71
C ARG A 169 27.61 -33.07 -14.66
N ARG A 170 26.75 -34.09 -14.50
CA ARG A 170 27.14 -35.30 -13.78
C ARG A 170 28.25 -35.96 -14.60
N MET A 171 29.46 -36.03 -14.03
CA MET A 171 30.51 -36.93 -14.50
C MET A 171 30.16 -38.36 -14.12
#